data_AF-Q6CLU6-F1
#
_entry.id   AF-Q6CLU6-F1
#
_cell.length_a   1.000
_cell.length_b   1.000
_cell.length_c   1.000
_cell.angle_alpha   90.00
_cell.angle_beta   90.00
_cell.angle_gamma   90.00
#
_symmetry.space_group_name_H-M   'P 1'
#
loop_
_entity.id
_entity.type
_entity.pdbx_description
1 polymer ?
#
loop_
_entity_poly.entity_id
_entity_poly.type
_entity_poly.pdbx_seq_one_letter_code
_entity_poly.pdbx_strand_id
1 'polypeptide(L)'
;MRGDKETTNWLNKSLMKQARQKKLSIIAVGVLSTVAVTVGYLLYLYRGQRNPNIRDVKPKSKCYVLTQDLFDKIENWQEELSKDSVMLVLPEVAHLGNHLKLQLSSIEHKIVIFNNSSAVWSAVRHLKKYELVISRDKTSDMPVDLRRYVGQISHI
;
A
#
# COMPACT_ATOMS: atom_id res chain seq x y z
N MET A 1 -18.40 -78.14 34.86
CA MET A 1 -17.39 -77.04 35.02
C MET A 1 -16.81 -76.61 33.66
N ARG A 2 -17.62 -76.04 32.75
CA ARG A 2 -17.19 -75.70 31.38
C ARG A 2 -17.50 -74.24 30.95
N GLY A 3 -18.00 -73.41 31.87
CA GLY A 3 -18.52 -72.06 31.57
C GLY A 3 -17.54 -70.89 31.75
N ASP A 4 -16.41 -71.06 32.44
CA ASP A 4 -15.52 -69.93 32.77
C ASP A 4 -14.55 -69.51 31.66
N LYS A 5 -14.31 -70.37 30.66
CA LYS A 5 -13.31 -70.07 29.62
C LYS A 5 -13.84 -69.13 28.52
N GLU A 6 -15.15 -69.04 28.33
CA GLU A 6 -15.72 -68.18 27.28
C GLU A 6 -15.87 -66.72 27.73
N THR A 7 -16.16 -66.49 29.02
CA THR A 7 -16.33 -65.14 29.58
C THR A 7 -15.01 -64.37 29.64
N THR A 8 -13.91 -65.05 29.99
CA THR A 8 -12.55 -64.45 30.01
C THR A 8 -12.08 -64.02 28.62
N ASN A 9 -12.46 -64.76 27.58
CA ASN A 9 -12.08 -64.46 26.20
C ASN A 9 -12.83 -63.22 25.66
N TRP A 10 -14.09 -63.04 26.04
CA TRP A 10 -14.88 -61.86 25.69
C TRP A 10 -14.38 -60.59 26.38
N LEU A 11 -14.03 -60.68 27.67
CA LEU A 11 -13.46 -59.55 28.44
C LEU A 11 -12.10 -59.10 27.89
N ASN A 12 -11.22 -60.03 27.51
CA ASN A 12 -9.94 -59.66 26.89
C ASN A 12 -10.13 -58.98 25.52
N LYS A 13 -11.12 -59.42 24.74
CA LYS A 13 -11.39 -58.84 23.41
C LYS A 13 -11.96 -57.42 23.50
N SER A 14 -12.77 -57.11 24.52
CA SER A 14 -13.31 -55.76 24.73
C SER A 14 -12.23 -54.79 25.25
N LEU A 15 -11.38 -55.23 26.17
CA LEU A 15 -10.25 -54.43 26.69
C LEU A 15 -9.23 -54.11 25.60
N MET A 16 -8.93 -55.05 24.69
CA MET A 16 -8.04 -54.79 23.56
C MET A 16 -8.61 -53.76 22.57
N LYS A 17 -9.93 -53.73 22.35
CA LYS A 17 -10.58 -52.72 21.49
C LYS A 17 -10.51 -51.32 22.11
N GLN A 18 -10.77 -51.20 23.41
CA GLN A 18 -10.66 -49.91 24.12
C GLN A 18 -9.21 -49.39 24.16
N ALA A 19 -8.22 -50.27 24.36
CA ALA A 19 -6.81 -49.87 24.33
C ALA A 19 -6.36 -49.38 22.95
N ARG A 20 -6.84 -50.00 21.85
CA ARG A 20 -6.53 -49.54 20.48
C ARG A 20 -7.16 -48.18 20.16
N GLN A 21 -8.40 -47.93 20.60
CA GLN A 21 -9.05 -46.64 20.37
C GLN A 21 -8.34 -45.50 21.13
N LYS A 22 -7.88 -45.74 22.37
CA LYS A 22 -7.10 -44.73 23.12
C LYS A 22 -5.75 -44.44 22.49
N LYS A 23 -5.07 -45.45 21.92
CA LYS A 23 -3.80 -45.22 21.20
C LYS A 23 -3.99 -44.42 19.91
N LEU A 24 -5.06 -44.70 19.16
CA LEU A 24 -5.38 -43.96 17.93
C LEU A 24 -5.76 -42.50 18.21
N SER A 25 -6.50 -42.21 19.29
CA SER A 25 -6.85 -40.83 19.63
C SER A 25 -5.62 -40.01 20.04
N ILE A 26 -4.68 -40.59 20.79
CA ILE A 26 -3.43 -39.90 21.17
C ILE A 26 -2.59 -39.57 19.94
N ILE A 27 -2.47 -40.51 18.99
CA ILE A 27 -1.73 -40.27 17.73
C ILE A 27 -2.43 -39.18 16.89
N ALA A 28 -3.76 -39.21 16.79
CA ALA A 28 -4.51 -38.21 16.03
C ALA A 28 -4.33 -36.78 16.58
N VAL A 29 -4.37 -36.62 17.90
CA VAL A 29 -4.15 -35.31 18.55
C VAL A 29 -2.72 -34.82 18.33
N GLY A 30 -1.73 -35.73 18.39
CA GLY A 30 -0.33 -35.41 18.09
C GLY A 30 -0.15 -34.87 16.67
N VAL A 31 -0.71 -35.56 15.67
CA VAL A 31 -0.59 -35.18 14.25
C VAL A 31 -1.30 -33.86 13.95
N LEU A 32 -2.45 -33.59 14.55
CA LEU A 32 -3.16 -32.31 14.34
C LEU A 32 -2.36 -31.11 14.88
N SER A 33 -1.69 -31.28 16.02
CA SER A 33 -0.89 -30.21 16.62
C SER A 33 0.33 -29.84 15.77
N THR A 34 1.02 -30.82 15.17
CA THR A 34 2.21 -30.57 14.34
C THR A 34 1.85 -29.92 13.02
N VAL A 35 0.71 -30.28 12.41
CA VAL A 35 0.20 -29.66 11.18
C VAL A 35 -0.18 -28.20 11.42
N ALA A 36 -0.85 -27.89 12.53
CA ALA A 36 -1.20 -26.50 12.86
C ALA A 36 0.04 -25.61 13.06
N VAL A 37 1.07 -26.11 13.75
CA VAL A 37 2.33 -25.37 13.97
C VAL A 37 3.10 -25.19 12.66
N THR A 38 3.17 -26.21 11.80
CA THR A 38 3.86 -26.08 10.50
C THR A 38 3.17 -25.13 9.54
N VAL A 39 1.82 -25.17 9.45
CA VAL A 39 1.05 -24.22 8.63
C VAL A 39 1.20 -22.80 9.17
N GLY A 40 1.14 -22.61 10.50
CA GLY A 40 1.36 -21.32 11.13
C GLY A 40 2.77 -20.77 10.86
N TYR A 41 3.79 -21.61 10.96
CA TYR A 41 5.18 -21.24 10.69
C TYR A 41 5.41 -20.92 9.21
N LEU A 42 4.83 -21.70 8.29
CA LEU A 42 4.87 -21.40 6.85
C LEU A 42 4.17 -20.08 6.53
N LEU A 43 2.98 -19.82 7.09
CA LEU A 43 2.30 -18.53 6.93
C LEU A 43 3.09 -17.36 7.51
N TYR A 44 3.78 -17.57 8.63
CA TYR A 44 4.68 -16.58 9.22
C TYR A 44 5.87 -16.30 8.29
N LEU A 45 6.52 -17.32 7.74
CA LEU A 45 7.61 -17.16 6.77
C LEU A 45 7.14 -16.47 5.48
N TYR A 46 5.97 -16.86 4.96
CA TYR A 46 5.37 -16.21 3.78
C TYR A 46 5.00 -14.75 4.03
N ARG A 47 4.54 -14.40 5.25
CA ARG A 47 4.30 -13.00 5.64
C ARG A 47 5.59 -12.24 5.94
N GLY A 48 6.61 -12.89 6.46
CA GLY A 48 7.92 -12.30 6.77
C GLY A 48 8.80 -12.08 5.54
N GLN A 49 8.64 -12.89 4.49
CA GLN A 49 9.30 -12.69 3.19
C GLN A 49 8.62 -11.64 2.30
N ARG A 50 7.54 -10.99 2.78
CA ARG A 50 7.17 -9.66 2.26
C ARG A 50 8.18 -8.63 2.75
N ASN A 51 9.36 -8.75 2.15
CA ASN A 51 10.40 -7.77 1.89
C ASN A 51 10.28 -6.48 2.74
N PRO A 52 11.20 -6.20 3.67
CA PRO A 52 11.24 -4.92 4.38
C PRO A 52 11.46 -3.69 3.47
N ASN A 53 11.51 -3.85 2.14
CA ASN A 53 11.37 -2.76 1.15
C ASN A 53 9.93 -2.50 0.66
N ILE A 54 8.88 -3.01 1.30
CA ILE A 54 7.51 -2.47 1.10
C ILE A 54 7.34 -1.14 1.87
N ARG A 55 8.26 -0.20 1.65
CA ARG A 55 7.91 1.23 1.63
C ARG A 55 7.53 1.68 0.21
N ASP A 56 7.63 0.80 -0.78
CA ASP A 56 7.54 1.11 -2.22
C ASP A 56 6.25 0.72 -2.95
N VAL A 57 5.12 0.48 -2.26
CA VAL A 57 3.82 0.21 -2.95
C VAL A 57 2.66 1.00 -2.34
N LYS A 58 2.92 2.21 -1.85
CA LYS A 58 1.87 3.23 -1.82
C LYS A 58 2.09 4.14 -3.01
N PRO A 59 1.05 4.50 -3.79
CA PRO A 59 1.20 5.49 -4.84
C PRO A 59 1.85 6.73 -4.22
N LYS A 60 3.07 7.06 -4.68
CA LYS A 60 3.82 8.21 -4.17
C LYS A 60 2.95 9.43 -4.39
N SER A 61 2.59 10.12 -3.32
CA SER A 61 1.77 11.32 -3.44
C SER A 61 2.56 12.41 -4.16
N LYS A 62 1.98 12.96 -5.24
CA LYS A 62 2.66 13.91 -6.13
C LYS A 62 2.11 15.33 -5.99
N CYS A 63 2.97 16.31 -6.15
CA CYS A 63 2.60 17.71 -6.29
C CYS A 63 3.14 18.21 -7.63
N TYR A 64 2.25 18.63 -8.53
CA TYR A 64 2.60 19.20 -9.82
C TYR A 64 2.60 20.72 -9.73
N VAL A 65 3.68 21.39 -10.12
CA VAL A 65 3.68 22.83 -10.34
C VAL A 65 3.47 23.06 -11.83
N LEU A 66 2.27 23.52 -12.21
CA LEU A 66 1.89 23.68 -13.60
C LEU A 66 2.72 24.80 -14.24
N THR A 67 3.41 24.44 -15.31
CA THR A 67 4.07 25.33 -16.26
C THR A 67 3.56 25.01 -17.66
N GLN A 68 3.83 25.88 -18.64
CA GLN A 68 3.48 25.64 -20.04
C GLN A 68 4.06 24.31 -20.54
N ASP A 69 5.37 24.10 -20.32
CA ASP A 69 6.07 22.88 -20.74
C ASP A 69 5.49 21.60 -20.12
N LEU A 70 5.07 21.68 -18.86
CA LEU A 70 4.47 20.56 -18.16
C LEU A 70 3.08 20.25 -18.71
N PHE A 71 2.28 21.29 -19.00
CA PHE A 71 0.96 21.19 -19.59
C PHE A 71 1.02 20.47 -20.94
N ASP A 72 1.96 20.84 -21.79
CA ASP A 72 2.11 20.30 -23.15
C ASP A 72 2.66 18.86 -23.17
N LYS A 73 3.41 18.45 -22.13
CA LYS A 73 4.02 17.10 -22.06
C LYS A 73 3.10 16.01 -21.49
N ILE A 74 2.10 16.37 -20.70
CA ILE A 74 1.20 15.40 -20.07
C ILE A 74 -0.12 15.36 -20.83
N GLU A 75 -0.33 14.28 -21.58
CA GLU A 75 -1.55 14.10 -22.39
C GLU A 75 -2.80 13.80 -21.54
N ASN A 76 -2.64 12.99 -20.47
CA ASN A 76 -3.76 12.53 -19.64
C ASN A 76 -3.68 13.06 -18.21
N TRP A 77 -3.99 14.35 -18.05
CA TRP A 77 -4.08 14.99 -16.74
C TRP A 77 -5.10 14.32 -15.80
N GLN A 78 -6.15 13.70 -16.34
CA GLN A 78 -7.17 13.02 -15.54
C GLN A 78 -6.57 11.82 -14.79
N GLU A 79 -5.76 11.00 -15.45
CA GLU A 79 -5.11 9.87 -14.80
C GLU A 79 -4.08 10.35 -13.76
N GLU A 80 -3.26 11.34 -14.11
CA GLU A 80 -2.24 11.87 -13.21
C GLU A 80 -2.84 12.51 -11.96
N LEU A 81 -3.96 13.22 -12.11
CA LEU A 81 -4.71 13.84 -11.01
C LEU A 81 -5.69 12.88 -10.32
N SER A 82 -6.01 11.71 -10.89
CA SER A 82 -6.88 10.73 -10.24
C SER A 82 -6.24 10.12 -8.98
N LYS A 83 -4.90 10.04 -8.97
CA LYS A 83 -4.08 9.52 -7.85
C LYS A 83 -4.06 10.52 -6.67
N ASP A 84 -3.31 10.22 -5.61
CA ASP A 84 -3.10 11.17 -4.49
C ASP A 84 -2.14 12.29 -4.91
N SER A 85 -2.63 13.15 -5.79
CA SER A 85 -1.87 14.25 -6.39
C SER A 85 -2.62 15.57 -6.31
N VAL A 86 -1.87 16.66 -6.32
CA VAL A 86 -2.39 18.03 -6.32
C VAL A 86 -1.61 18.82 -7.37
N MET A 87 -2.30 19.68 -8.12
CA MET A 87 -1.71 20.59 -9.08
C MET A 87 -1.79 22.02 -8.55
N LEU A 88 -0.65 22.70 -8.51
CA LEU A 88 -0.51 24.10 -8.16
C LEU A 88 -0.21 24.89 -9.42
N VAL A 89 -1.06 25.85 -9.76
CA VAL A 89 -0.97 26.61 -11.00
C VAL A 89 -0.33 27.96 -10.71
N LEU A 90 0.76 28.25 -11.43
CA LEU A 90 1.44 29.55 -11.36
C LEU A 90 0.58 30.66 -11.99
N PRO A 91 0.74 31.93 -11.55
CA PRO A 91 -0.06 33.04 -12.04
C PRO A 91 0.02 33.23 -13.57
N GLU A 92 1.20 33.02 -14.13
CA GLU A 92 1.51 33.16 -15.56
C GLU A 92 0.68 32.22 -16.44
N VAL A 93 0.32 31.04 -15.91
CA VAL A 93 -0.45 29.99 -16.61
C VAL A 93 -1.81 29.75 -15.98
N ALA A 94 -2.35 30.74 -15.26
CA ALA A 94 -3.67 30.63 -14.63
C ALA A 94 -4.79 30.30 -15.64
N HIS A 95 -4.67 30.77 -16.88
CA HIS A 95 -5.60 30.46 -17.96
C HIS A 95 -5.63 28.96 -18.30
N LEU A 96 -4.48 28.27 -18.30
CA LEU A 96 -4.40 26.82 -18.47
C LEU A 96 -5.04 26.07 -17.30
N GLY A 97 -4.80 26.54 -16.07
CA GLY A 97 -5.44 25.98 -14.87
C GLY A 97 -6.96 26.08 -14.93
N ASN A 98 -7.50 27.22 -15.38
CA ASN A 98 -8.93 27.41 -15.58
C ASN A 98 -9.47 26.49 -16.67
N HIS A 99 -8.75 26.32 -17.78
CA HIS A 99 -9.11 25.39 -18.85
C HIS A 99 -9.20 23.94 -18.34
N LEU A 100 -8.21 23.49 -17.56
CA LEU A 100 -8.22 22.16 -16.95
C LEU A 100 -9.37 21.95 -15.97
N LYS A 101 -9.72 22.97 -15.16
CA LYS A 101 -10.88 22.87 -14.26
C LYS A 101 -12.19 22.66 -15.00
N LEU A 102 -12.37 23.33 -16.14
CA LEU A 102 -13.56 23.17 -16.98
C LEU A 102 -13.62 21.77 -17.63
N GLN A 103 -12.47 21.25 -18.06
CA GLN A 103 -12.38 19.91 -18.66
C GLN A 103 -12.50 18.78 -17.62
N LEU A 104 -11.98 18.98 -16.41
CA LEU A 104 -11.82 17.97 -15.36
C LEU A 104 -12.65 18.31 -14.12
N SER A 105 -13.94 18.54 -14.30
CA SER A 105 -14.87 18.96 -13.24
C SER A 105 -14.89 18.02 -12.02
N SER A 106 -14.66 16.72 -12.21
CA SER A 106 -14.65 15.72 -11.12
C SER A 106 -13.45 15.86 -10.15
N ILE A 107 -12.38 16.52 -10.58
CA ILE A 107 -11.12 16.66 -9.82
C ILE A 107 -10.67 18.14 -9.74
N GLU A 108 -11.57 19.08 -9.97
CA GLU A 108 -11.27 20.52 -9.94
C GLU A 108 -10.68 20.98 -8.59
N HIS A 109 -11.06 20.32 -7.49
CA HIS A 109 -10.59 20.59 -6.14
C HIS A 109 -9.10 20.26 -5.94
N LYS A 110 -8.51 19.45 -6.84
CA LYS A 110 -7.07 19.15 -6.85
C LYS A 110 -6.25 20.20 -7.60
N ILE A 111 -6.89 21.13 -8.30
CA ILE A 111 -6.25 22.20 -9.07
C ILE A 111 -6.36 23.51 -8.30
N VAL A 112 -5.25 24.00 -7.75
CA VAL A 112 -5.20 25.23 -6.96
C VAL A 112 -4.48 26.30 -7.75
N ILE A 113 -5.18 27.38 -8.07
CA ILE A 113 -4.64 28.50 -8.85
C ILE A 113 -4.18 29.58 -7.89
N PHE A 114 -2.91 29.99 -8.01
CA PHE A 114 -2.32 31.01 -7.18
C PHE A 114 -2.17 32.32 -7.95
N ASN A 115 -2.44 33.43 -7.28
CA ASN A 115 -2.22 34.78 -7.81
C ASN A 115 -0.78 35.28 -7.62
N ASN A 116 0.03 34.55 -6.83
CA ASN A 116 1.42 34.90 -6.52
C ASN A 116 2.30 33.63 -6.50
N SER A 117 3.40 33.64 -7.25
CA SER A 117 4.36 32.52 -7.30
C SER A 117 4.96 32.18 -5.93
N SER A 118 5.14 33.15 -5.03
CA SER A 118 5.62 32.91 -3.67
C SER A 118 4.64 32.08 -2.83
N ALA A 119 3.34 32.22 -3.10
CA ALA A 119 2.30 31.46 -2.41
C ALA A 119 2.29 29.98 -2.84
N VAL A 120 2.68 29.68 -4.09
CA VAL A 120 2.85 28.31 -4.58
C VAL A 120 3.85 27.55 -3.70
N TRP A 121 5.02 28.14 -3.45
CA TRP A 121 6.05 27.50 -2.63
C TRP A 121 5.60 27.28 -1.19
N SER A 122 4.82 28.21 -0.64
CA SER A 122 4.21 28.06 0.68
C SER A 122 3.22 26.89 0.71
N ALA A 123 2.43 26.72 -0.35
CA ALA A 123 1.53 25.58 -0.49
C ALA A 123 2.30 24.25 -0.65
N VAL A 124 3.39 24.21 -1.42
CA VAL A 124 4.25 23.02 -1.51
C VAL A 124 4.77 22.60 -0.13
N ARG A 125 5.27 23.56 0.68
CA ARG A 125 5.71 23.31 2.06
C ARG A 125 4.57 22.77 2.96
N HIS A 126 3.36 23.27 2.75
CA HIS A 126 2.19 22.86 3.52
C HIS A 126 1.70 21.46 3.16
N LEU A 127 1.64 21.13 1.87
CA LEU A 127 1.13 19.85 1.37
C LEU A 127 2.04 18.66 1.71
N LYS A 128 3.36 18.87 1.81
CA LYS A 128 4.35 17.84 2.14
C LYS A 128 4.19 16.54 1.32
N LYS A 129 3.89 16.68 0.02
CA LYS A 129 3.79 15.54 -0.88
C LYS A 129 5.17 14.90 -1.06
N TYR A 130 5.18 13.59 -1.36
CA TYR A 130 6.42 12.84 -1.48
C TYR A 130 7.26 13.32 -2.67
N GLU A 131 6.61 13.52 -3.83
CA GLU A 131 7.26 13.94 -5.07
C GLU A 131 6.76 15.31 -5.52
N LEU A 132 7.67 16.23 -5.83
CA LEU A 132 7.38 17.49 -6.50
C LEU A 132 7.82 17.38 -7.96
N VAL A 133 6.90 17.62 -8.87
CA VAL A 133 7.15 17.62 -10.31
C VAL A 133 7.06 19.05 -10.81
N ILE A 134 8.17 19.54 -11.37
CA ILE A 134 8.31 20.90 -11.86
C ILE A 134 9.16 20.92 -13.14
N SER A 135 8.91 21.88 -14.01
CA SER A 135 9.75 22.10 -15.18
C SER A 135 11.13 22.65 -14.80
N ARG A 136 12.15 22.31 -15.59
CA ARG A 136 13.56 22.70 -15.33
C ARG A 136 13.76 24.21 -15.27
N ASP A 137 13.06 24.96 -16.10
CA ASP A 137 13.11 26.42 -16.17
C ASP A 137 12.71 27.09 -14.84
N LYS A 138 11.61 26.64 -14.22
CA LYS A 138 11.09 27.17 -12.95
C LYS A 138 11.80 26.64 -11.70
N THR A 139 12.81 25.79 -11.88
CA THR A 139 13.60 25.27 -10.75
C THR A 139 14.48 26.36 -10.13
N SER A 140 14.86 27.38 -10.90
CA SER A 140 15.66 28.52 -10.42
C SER A 140 14.92 29.39 -9.41
N ASP A 141 13.60 29.51 -9.53
CA ASP A 141 12.72 30.26 -8.62
C ASP A 141 12.42 29.50 -7.31
N MET A 142 12.85 28.25 -7.21
CA MET A 142 12.54 27.36 -6.10
C MET A 142 13.35 27.72 -4.85
N PRO A 143 12.70 27.93 -3.69
CA PRO A 143 13.41 28.15 -2.43
C PRO A 143 14.32 26.96 -2.06
N VAL A 144 15.54 27.26 -1.60
CA VAL A 144 16.56 26.24 -1.26
C VAL A 144 16.09 25.27 -0.16
N ASP A 145 15.22 25.75 0.73
CA ASP A 145 14.68 24.96 1.85
C ASP A 145 13.61 23.94 1.41
N LEU A 146 13.10 24.02 0.17
CA LEU A 146 11.98 23.17 -0.28
C LEU A 146 12.30 21.68 -0.21
N ARG A 147 13.58 21.31 -0.41
CA ARG A 147 14.08 19.93 -0.28
C ARG A 147 13.85 19.31 1.11
N ARG A 148 13.60 20.13 2.14
CA ARG A 148 13.28 19.64 3.50
C ARG A 148 11.83 19.19 3.65
N TYR A 149 10.95 19.59 2.73
CA TYR A 149 9.51 19.37 2.79
C TYR A 149 9.01 18.32 1.80
N VAL A 150 9.83 17.96 0.80
CA VAL A 150 9.51 17.04 -0.28
C VAL A 150 10.56 15.93 -0.30
N GLY A 151 10.13 14.67 -0.46
CA GLY A 151 11.04 13.52 -0.48
C GLY A 151 11.86 13.40 -1.77
N GLN A 152 11.28 13.75 -2.91
CA GLN A 152 11.89 13.66 -4.23
C GLN A 152 11.44 14.85 -5.11
N ILE A 153 12.38 15.42 -5.87
CA ILE A 153 12.09 16.46 -6.86
C ILE A 153 12.39 15.88 -8.24
N SER A 154 11.39 15.87 -9.10
CA SER A 154 11.47 15.36 -10.47
C SER A 154 11.34 16.52 -11.44
N HIS A 155 12.27 16.60 -12.39
CA HIS A 155 12.31 17.65 -13.39
C HIS A 155 11.85 17.13 -14.74
N ILE A 156 10.94 17.87 -15.37
CA ILE A 156 10.45 17.61 -16.72
C ILE A 156 11.03 18.63 -17.71
#